data_AF-A0A9E3L281-F1
#
_entry.id   AF-A0A9E3L281-F1
#
_cell.length_a   1.000
_cell.length_b   1.000
_cell.length_c   1.000
_cell.angle_alpha   90.00
_cell.angle_beta   90.00
_cell.angle_gamma   90.00
#
_symmetry.space_group_name_H-M   'P 1'
#
loop_
_entity.id
_entity.type
_entity.pdbx_description
1 polymer ?
#
loop_
_entity_poly.entity_id
_entity_poly.type
_entity_poly.pdbx_seq_one_letter_code
_entity_poly.pdbx_strand_id
1 'polypeptide(L)' 'MPARTKAADLTPPLGKRLRRAFFARSVHEVAPDLIGATLLVNGIGGIIVEVEA' A
#
# COMPACT_ATOMS: atom_id res chain seq x y z
N MET A 1 -35.88 14.75 -1.22
CA MET A 1 -34.53 14.51 -0.66
C MET A 1 -33.71 13.77 -1.72
N PRO A 2 -32.80 14.41 -2.49
CA PRO A 2 -31.97 13.65 -3.41
C PRO A 2 -30.86 12.94 -2.61
N ALA A 3 -30.77 11.62 -2.78
CA ALA A 3 -29.71 10.80 -2.22
C ALA A 3 -28.39 11.20 -2.88
N ARG A 4 -27.36 11.50 -2.07
CA ARG A 4 -26.01 11.76 -2.58
C ARG A 4 -25.46 10.45 -3.13
N THR A 5 -25.31 10.36 -4.44
CA THR A 5 -24.50 9.32 -5.09
C THR A 5 -23.08 9.46 -4.56
N LYS A 6 -22.58 8.43 -3.86
CA LYS A 6 -21.20 8.36 -3.39
C LYS A 6 -20.32 8.35 -4.63
N ALA A 7 -19.65 9.48 -4.93
CA ALA A 7 -18.62 9.52 -5.95
C ALA A 7 -17.69 8.33 -5.70
N ALA A 8 -17.54 7.47 -6.71
CA ALA A 8 -16.70 6.30 -6.59
C ALA A 8 -15.30 6.79 -6.22
N ASP A 9 -14.83 6.36 -5.06
CA ASP A 9 -13.47 6.58 -4.60
C ASP A 9 -12.56 5.97 -5.68
N LEU A 10 -11.86 6.81 -6.45
CA LEU A 10 -11.01 6.38 -7.56
C LEU A 10 -9.75 5.63 -7.06
N THR A 11 -9.64 5.45 -5.75
CA THR A 11 -8.55 4.73 -5.10
C THR A 11 -8.72 3.23 -5.35
N PRO A 12 -7.74 2.56 -6.01
CA PRO A 12 -7.76 1.12 -6.14
C PRO A 12 -7.90 0.44 -4.77
N PRO A 13 -8.64 -0.67 -4.68
CA PRO A 13 -8.78 -1.39 -3.42
C PRO A 13 -7.41 -1.84 -2.92
N LEU A 14 -7.13 -1.56 -1.65
CA LEU A 14 -5.88 -1.93 -1.00
C LEU A 14 -5.72 -3.45 -0.94
N GLY A 15 -4.50 -3.94 -1.18
CA GLY A 15 -4.14 -5.34 -1.01
C GLY A 15 -4.07 -5.80 0.45
N LYS A 16 -3.67 -7.06 0.67
CA LYS A 16 -3.48 -7.60 2.03
C LYS A 16 -2.36 -6.85 2.75
N ARG A 17 -2.59 -6.50 4.02
CA ARG A 17 -1.59 -5.83 4.86
C ARG A 17 -0.36 -6.74 5.05
N LEU A 18 0.82 -6.20 4.74
CA LEU A 18 2.10 -6.87 4.98
C LEU A 18 2.31 -7.08 6.49
N ARG A 19 2.65 -8.32 6.87
CA ARG A 19 2.83 -8.73 8.28
C ARG A 19 4.31 -8.74 8.65
N ARG A 20 4.63 -8.80 9.95
CA ARG A 20 6.01 -8.86 10.44
C ARG A 20 6.86 -9.94 9.77
N ALA A 21 6.28 -11.11 9.48
CA ALA A 21 6.98 -12.20 8.80
C ALA A 21 7.49 -11.84 7.39
N PHE A 22 6.81 -10.92 6.69
CA PHE A 22 7.28 -10.43 5.38
C PHE A 22 8.62 -9.68 5.51
N PHE A 23 8.76 -8.88 6.57
CA PHE A 23 9.96 -8.08 6.85
C PHE A 23 11.07 -8.86 7.56
N ALA A 24 10.79 -10.07 8.07
CA ALA A 24 11.76 -10.94 8.74
C ALA A 24 12.61 -11.75 7.75
N ARG A 25 12.98 -11.14 6.62
CA ARG A 25 13.81 -11.70 5.53
C ARG A 25 14.98 -10.75 5.28
N SER A 26 15.91 -11.15 4.42
CA SER A 26 17.01 -10.28 3.99
C SER A 26 16.49 -8.99 3.35
N VAL A 27 17.13 -7.85 3.62
CA VAL A 27 16.75 -6.55 3.03
C VAL A 27 16.81 -6.58 1.50
N HIS A 28 17.77 -7.32 0.93
CA HIS A 28 17.89 -7.48 -0.51
C HIS A 28 16.74 -8.30 -1.14
N GLU A 29 16.04 -9.11 -0.35
CA GLU A 29 14.83 -9.81 -0.78
C GLU A 29 13.57 -8.97 -0.55
N VAL A 30 13.54 -8.21 0.56
CA VAL A 30 12.38 -7.38 0.92
C VAL A 30 12.24 -6.16 0.01
N ALA A 31 13.35 -5.50 -0.33
CA ALA A 31 13.36 -4.29 -1.14
C ALA A 31 12.62 -4.45 -2.49
N PRO A 32 12.98 -5.41 -3.37
CA PRO A 32 12.26 -5.57 -4.64
C PRO A 32 10.78 -5.90 -4.46
N ASP A 33 10.42 -6.65 -3.40
CA ASP A 33 9.03 -7.01 -3.10
C ASP A 33 8.18 -5.82 -2.58
N LEU A 34 8.80 -4.71 -2.17
CA LEU A 34 8.11 -3.51 -1.70
C LEU A 34 7.70 -2.58 -2.84
N ILE A 35 8.34 -2.66 -4.01
CA ILE A 35 7.95 -1.85 -5.17
C ILE A 35 6.53 -2.21 -5.60
N GLY A 36 5.68 -1.20 -5.75
CA GLY A 36 4.25 -1.37 -6.07
C GLY A 36 3.36 -1.56 -4.83
N ALA A 37 3.92 -1.77 -3.64
CA ALA A 37 3.13 -1.83 -2.40
C ALA A 37 2.60 -0.44 -2.02
N THR A 38 1.51 -0.39 -1.24
CA THR A 38 0.97 0.87 -0.73
C THR A 38 1.45 1.13 0.70
N LEU A 39 2.10 2.27 0.91
CA LEU A 39 2.42 2.76 2.25
C LEU A 39 1.29 3.65 2.75
N LEU A 40 0.75 3.36 3.93
CA LEU A 40 -0.31 4.14 4.55
C LEU A 40 0.15 4.70 5.90
N VAL A 41 -0.07 6.00 6.10
CA VAL A 41 0.10 6.70 7.36
C VAL A 41 -1.22 7.38 7.68
N ASN A 42 -1.87 6.98 8.78
CA ASN A 42 -3.19 7.48 9.18
C ASN A 42 -4.26 7.41 8.06
N GLY A 43 -4.19 6.37 7.22
CA GLY A 43 -5.14 6.16 6.11
C GLY A 43 -4.82 6.92 4.83
N ILE A 44 -3.80 7.79 4.83
CA ILE A 44 -3.29 8.48 3.65
C ILE A 44 -2.05 7.76 3.14
N GLY A 45 -1.89 7.61 1.83
CA GLY A 45 -0.76 6.86 1.30
C GLY A 45 -0.50 6.98 -0.18
N GLY A 46 0.53 6.27 -0.60
CA GLY A 46 0.99 6.21 -1.98
C GLY A 46 1.63 4.87 -2.30
N ILE A 47 1.84 4.64 -3.60
CA ILE A 47 2.57 3.47 -4.10
C ILE A 47 4.06 3.71 -3.89
N ILE A 48 4.76 2.72 -3.36
CA ILE A 48 6.22 2.71 -3.26
C ILE A 48 6.79 2.50 -4.66
N VAL A 49 7.53 3.47 -5.15
CA VAL A 49 8.16 3.43 -6.49
C VAL A 49 9.67 3.26 -6.44
N GLU A 50 10.28 3.46 -5.28
CA GLU A 50 11.72 3.39 -5.07
C GLU A 50 12.01 2.88 -3.64
N VAL A 51 13.10 2.13 -3.51
CA VAL A 51 13.62 1.59 -2.24
C VAL A 51 15.15 1.49 -2.32
N GLU A 52 15.81 1.51 -1.16
CA GLU A 52 17.25 1.26 -1.01
C GLU A 52 17.48 0.20 0.08
N ALA A 53 18.55 -0.60 -0.03
CA ALA A 53 18.90 -1.70 0.87
C ALA A 53 20.37 -1.63 1.31
#